data_AF-A0A9P8U1A6-F1
#
_entry.id   AF-A0A9P8U1A6-F1
#
_cell.length_a   1.000
_cell.length_b   1.000
_cell.length_c   1.000
_cell.angle_alpha   90.00
_cell.angle_beta   90.00
_cell.angle_gamma   90.00
#
_symmetry.space_group_name_H-M   'P 1'
#
loop_
_entity.id
_entity.type
_entity.pdbx_description
1 polymer ?
#
loop_
_entity_poly.entity_id
_entity_poly.type
_entity_poly.pdbx_seq_one_letter_code
_entity_poly.pdbx_strand_id
1 'polypeptide(L)'
;MRLLIALLSFFALANAQFGFFDQMFGGSGGGGGGGGHHQEQRSQNNPSDARNYQHHYSHSACDKYLCPDTLACVHFPHHCPCAWDAHDDKFELADGKRTCVSKGGFKPGETARKIELARKGLL
;
A
#
# COMPACT_ATOMS: atom_id res chain seq x y z
N MET A 1 -54.22 33.50 -16.80
CA MET A 1 -53.11 34.02 -17.64
C MET A 1 -52.10 34.89 -16.88
N ARG A 2 -52.51 35.84 -16.03
CA ARG A 2 -51.55 36.70 -15.27
C ARG A 2 -50.63 35.92 -14.30
N LEU A 3 -51.17 34.90 -13.62
CA LEU A 3 -50.39 34.03 -12.71
C LEU A 3 -49.37 33.16 -13.46
N LEU A 4 -49.71 32.69 -14.67
CA LEU A 4 -48.80 31.91 -15.50
C LEU A 4 -47.62 32.75 -15.98
N ILE A 5 -47.87 33.99 -16.39
CA ILE A 5 -46.81 34.93 -16.82
C ILE A 5 -45.87 35.22 -15.65
N ALA A 6 -46.39 35.45 -14.44
CA ALA A 6 -45.57 35.66 -13.25
C ALA A 6 -44.70 34.45 -12.89
N LEU A 7 -45.23 33.23 -13.06
CA LEU A 7 -44.49 31.99 -12.83
C LEU A 7 -43.35 31.79 -13.85
N LEU A 8 -43.62 32.10 -15.13
CA LEU A 8 -42.63 31.99 -16.21
C LEU A 8 -41.49 33.01 -16.07
N SER A 9 -41.75 34.21 -15.56
CA SER A 9 -40.72 35.21 -15.27
C SER A 9 -39.73 34.76 -14.18
N PHE A 10 -40.18 33.94 -13.23
CA PHE A 10 -39.36 33.46 -12.11
C PHE A 10 -38.31 32.43 -12.55
N PHE A 11 -38.58 31.66 -13.59
CA PHE A 11 -37.64 30.67 -14.14
C PHE A 11 -36.53 31.28 -15.01
N ALA A 12 -36.69 32.52 -15.48
CA ALA A 12 -35.70 33.18 -16.34
C ALA A 12 -34.46 33.71 -15.59
N LEU A 13 -34.46 33.67 -14.25
CA LEU A 13 -33.35 34.15 -13.43
C LEU A 13 -32.32 33.06 -13.08
N ALA A 14 -32.53 31.81 -13.50
CA ALA A 14 -31.57 30.72 -13.31
C ALA A 14 -30.45 30.78 -14.37
N ASN A 15 -29.56 31.76 -14.28
CA ASN A 15 -28.28 31.72 -14.99
C ASN A 15 -27.28 30.90 -14.17
N ALA A 16 -26.91 29.71 -14.65
CA ALA A 16 -25.80 28.96 -14.09
C ALA A 16 -24.49 29.53 -14.67
N GLN A 17 -23.87 30.46 -13.95
CA GLN A 17 -22.55 30.98 -14.31
C GLN A 17 -21.48 29.97 -13.86
N PHE A 18 -21.21 28.97 -14.70
CA PHE A 18 -20.18 27.95 -14.45
C PHE A 18 -18.75 28.51 -14.66
N GLY A 19 -18.38 29.57 -13.96
CA GLY A 19 -16.99 30.08 -13.95
C GLY A 19 -16.05 29.30 -13.03
N PHE A 20 -16.60 28.37 -12.23
CA PHE A 20 -15.84 27.62 -11.21
C PHE A 20 -14.95 26.52 -11.81
N PHE A 21 -15.38 25.87 -12.90
CA PHE A 21 -14.63 24.75 -13.48
C PHE A 21 -13.39 25.20 -14.25
N ASP A 22 -13.41 26.38 -14.87
CA ASP A 22 -12.23 26.95 -15.52
C ASP A 22 -11.06 27.15 -14.54
N GLN A 23 -11.35 27.47 -13.28
CA GLN A 23 -10.32 27.69 -12.26
C GLN A 23 -9.79 26.38 -11.65
N MET A 24 -10.55 25.29 -11.74
CA MET A 24 -10.13 23.97 -11.25
C MET A 24 -9.34 23.17 -12.31
N PHE A 25 -9.57 23.41 -13.60
CA PHE A 25 -8.88 22.72 -14.70
C PHE A 25 -7.87 23.59 -15.48
N GLY A 26 -7.94 24.92 -15.36
CA GLY A 26 -7.09 25.89 -16.06
C GLY A 26 -5.74 26.16 -15.39
N GLY A 27 -5.11 25.14 -14.81
CA GLY A 27 -3.77 25.22 -14.23
C GLY A 27 -2.66 25.31 -15.29
N SER A 28 -2.64 26.38 -16.08
CA SER A 28 -1.53 26.70 -17.00
C SER A 28 -1.62 28.16 -17.46
N GLY A 29 -1.20 29.10 -16.61
CA GLY A 29 -0.91 30.47 -17.07
C GLY A 29 -1.06 31.56 -16.02
N GLY A 30 0.04 31.87 -15.35
CA GLY A 30 0.39 33.24 -14.96
C GLY A 30 -0.37 33.89 -13.80
N GLY A 31 0.35 34.10 -12.69
CA GLY A 31 0.25 35.36 -11.93
C GLY A 31 -0.58 35.35 -10.66
N GLY A 32 0.12 35.18 -9.52
CA GLY A 32 -0.04 36.07 -8.36
C GLY A 32 -1.24 35.87 -7.44
N GLY A 33 -0.98 35.24 -6.29
CA GLY A 33 -1.52 35.69 -5.01
C GLY A 33 -2.65 34.84 -4.41
N GLY A 34 -2.37 34.31 -3.22
CA GLY A 34 -3.40 34.03 -2.21
C GLY A 34 -3.54 32.56 -1.82
N GLY A 35 -3.34 32.29 -0.52
CA GLY A 35 -3.90 31.13 0.16
C GLY A 35 -2.96 29.93 0.25
N GLY A 36 -2.10 29.93 1.26
CA GLY A 36 -1.46 28.72 1.75
C GLY A 36 -2.53 27.76 2.27
N HIS A 37 -3.07 26.93 1.38
CA HIS A 37 -3.80 25.74 1.77
C HIS A 37 -2.77 24.78 2.34
N HIS A 38 -2.74 24.72 3.67
CA HIS A 38 -2.25 23.57 4.41
C HIS A 38 -3.00 22.35 3.87
N GLN A 39 -2.43 21.67 2.88
CA GLN A 39 -2.82 20.30 2.60
C GLN A 39 -2.46 19.53 3.86
N GLU A 40 -3.48 19.23 4.67
CA GLU A 40 -3.44 18.08 5.57
C GLU A 40 -2.91 16.93 4.74
N GLN A 41 -1.67 16.52 5.04
CA GLN A 41 -1.13 15.24 4.62
C GLN A 41 -2.00 14.16 5.27
N ARG A 42 -3.19 13.92 4.72
CA ARG A 42 -3.87 12.65 4.93
C ARG A 42 -2.91 11.63 4.37
N SER A 43 -2.21 10.95 5.28
CA SER A 43 -1.38 9.80 4.97
C SER A 43 -2.26 8.85 4.17
N GLN A 44 -2.05 8.80 2.85
CA GLN A 44 -2.78 7.88 1.99
C GLN A 44 -2.33 6.47 2.38
N ASN A 45 -3.28 5.55 2.49
CA ASN A 45 -2.96 4.15 2.74
C ASN A 45 -1.99 3.64 1.67
N ASN A 46 -1.12 2.71 2.06
CA ASN A 46 -0.26 2.02 1.11
C ASN A 46 -1.13 1.37 0.02
N PRO A 47 -0.80 1.51 -1.28
CA PRO A 47 -1.58 0.90 -2.35
C PRO A 47 -1.73 -0.61 -2.14
N SER A 48 -2.92 -1.14 -2.44
CA SER A 48 -3.22 -2.58 -2.34
C SER A 48 -2.65 -3.42 -3.49
N ASP A 49 -1.68 -2.87 -4.22
CA ASP A 49 -1.04 -3.51 -5.37
C ASP A 49 0.44 -3.83 -5.09
N ALA A 50 1.06 -4.59 -5.99
CA ALA A 50 2.47 -4.97 -5.88
C ALA A 50 3.45 -3.96 -6.52
N ARG A 51 2.99 -2.79 -6.99
CA ARG A 51 3.82 -1.88 -7.82
C ARG A 51 5.00 -1.33 -7.04
N ASN A 52 4.77 -0.95 -5.78
CA ASN A 52 5.84 -0.46 -4.91
C ASN A 52 6.92 -1.53 -4.72
N TYR A 53 6.50 -2.76 -4.39
CA TYR A 53 7.39 -3.90 -4.27
C TYR A 53 8.17 -4.19 -5.56
N GLN A 54 7.48 -4.25 -6.71
CA GLN A 54 8.11 -4.52 -8.01
C GLN A 54 9.18 -3.47 -8.34
N HIS A 55 8.88 -2.20 -8.07
CA HIS A 55 9.84 -1.12 -8.23
C HIS A 55 11.07 -1.34 -7.35
N HIS A 56 10.92 -1.65 -6.06
CA HIS A 56 12.07 -1.92 -5.20
C HIS A 56 12.85 -3.17 -5.61
N TYR A 57 12.15 -4.24 -5.99
CA TYR A 57 12.77 -5.49 -6.45
C TYR A 57 13.59 -5.28 -7.72
N SER A 58 13.05 -4.58 -8.73
CA SER A 58 13.74 -4.35 -10.01
C SER A 58 14.97 -3.43 -9.88
N HIS A 59 14.99 -2.55 -8.88
CA HIS A 59 16.11 -1.64 -8.62
C HIS A 59 17.14 -2.21 -7.64
N SER A 60 16.90 -3.40 -7.09
CA SER A 60 17.84 -4.04 -6.17
C SER A 60 18.97 -4.70 -6.96
N ALA A 61 20.21 -4.28 -6.70
CA ALA A 61 21.40 -4.89 -7.30
C ALA A 61 21.79 -6.15 -6.50
N CYS A 62 21.74 -7.31 -7.14
CA CYS A 62 22.21 -8.58 -6.58
C CYS A 62 22.72 -9.49 -7.69
N ASP A 63 23.91 -10.05 -7.51
CA ASP A 63 24.57 -10.98 -8.44
C ASP A 63 24.26 -12.46 -8.16
N LYS A 64 23.59 -12.73 -7.05
CA LYS A 64 23.27 -14.08 -6.56
C LYS A 64 21.75 -14.26 -6.44
N TYR A 65 21.26 -14.56 -5.23
CA TYR A 65 19.84 -14.74 -4.96
C TYR A 65 19.30 -13.52 -4.21
N LEU A 66 18.36 -12.81 -4.83
CA LEU A 66 17.62 -11.73 -4.19
C LEU A 66 16.41 -12.30 -3.46
N CYS A 67 16.38 -12.14 -2.14
CA CYS A 67 15.29 -12.61 -1.29
C CYS A 67 14.00 -11.85 -1.60
N PRO A 68 12.90 -12.53 -1.96
CA PRO A 68 11.66 -11.84 -2.34
C PRO A 68 11.03 -11.09 -1.17
N ASP A 69 11.17 -11.56 0.06
CA ASP A 69 10.45 -10.94 1.20
C ASP A 69 11.21 -9.76 1.82
N THR A 70 12.54 -9.75 1.69
CA THR A 70 13.42 -8.79 2.40
C THR A 70 14.33 -7.98 1.48
N LEU A 71 14.39 -8.32 0.19
CA LEU A 71 15.32 -7.75 -0.79
C LEU A 71 16.80 -7.89 -0.38
N ALA A 72 17.12 -8.83 0.52
CA ALA A 72 18.50 -9.16 0.86
C ALA A 72 19.17 -9.96 -0.27
N CYS A 73 20.43 -9.64 -0.58
CA CYS A 73 21.23 -10.41 -1.53
C CYS A 73 22.02 -11.50 -0.80
N VAL A 74 21.71 -12.77 -1.06
CA VAL A 74 22.30 -13.93 -0.38
C VAL A 74 22.76 -15.00 -1.37
N HIS A 75 23.50 -16.00 -0.88
CA HIS A 75 24.00 -17.10 -1.72
C HIS A 75 22.94 -18.15 -2.07
N PHE A 76 22.04 -18.48 -1.13
CA PHE A 76 21.05 -19.54 -1.31
C PHE A 76 19.70 -19.12 -0.70
N PRO A 77 18.56 -19.64 -1.20
CA PRO A 77 17.23 -19.25 -0.71
C PRO A 77 17.01 -19.44 0.81
N HIS A 78 17.59 -20.47 1.43
CA HIS A 78 17.46 -20.70 2.88
C HIS A 78 18.27 -19.72 3.74
N HIS A 79 19.21 -18.99 3.14
CA HIS A 79 19.94 -17.91 3.80
C HIS A 79 19.14 -16.61 3.91
N CYS A 80 17.95 -16.53 3.28
CA CYS A 80 17.13 -15.34 3.39
C CYS A 80 16.68 -15.08 4.83
N PRO A 81 16.86 -13.84 5.34
CA PRO A 81 16.32 -13.46 6.64
C PRO A 81 14.79 -13.40 6.60
N CYS A 82 14.17 -13.36 7.77
CA CYS A 82 12.76 -13.05 7.91
C CYS A 82 12.57 -11.54 7.90
N ALA A 83 11.44 -11.09 7.35
CA ALA A 83 11.18 -9.65 7.25
C ALA A 83 11.01 -9.00 8.65
N TRP A 84 10.58 -9.78 9.64
CA TRP A 84 10.51 -9.38 11.05
C TRP A 84 11.28 -10.35 11.95
N ASP A 85 12.61 -10.45 11.81
CA ASP A 85 13.47 -11.34 12.62
C ASP A 85 13.24 -11.23 14.15
N ALA A 86 12.84 -10.04 14.64
CA ALA A 86 12.50 -9.85 16.05
C ALA A 86 11.24 -10.62 16.49
N HIS A 87 10.28 -10.83 15.59
CA HIS A 87 8.96 -11.42 15.88
C HIS A 87 8.71 -12.76 15.19
N ASP A 88 9.56 -13.14 14.23
CA ASP A 88 9.46 -14.37 13.48
C ASP A 88 10.66 -15.28 13.74
N ASP A 89 10.40 -16.58 13.73
CA ASP A 89 11.42 -17.62 13.70
C ASP A 89 11.53 -18.18 12.28
N LYS A 90 12.76 -18.42 11.84
CA LYS A 90 13.07 -19.03 10.54
C LYS A 90 13.11 -20.54 10.67
N PHE A 91 12.39 -21.24 9.78
CA PHE A 91 12.40 -22.70 9.69
C PHE A 91 12.67 -23.16 8.27
N GLU A 92 13.47 -24.22 8.13
CA GLU A 92 13.72 -24.86 6.84
C GLU A 92 12.70 -25.96 6.56
N LEU A 93 12.20 -25.98 5.32
CA LEU A 93 11.31 -27.00 4.78
C LEU A 93 12.15 -28.03 4.01
N ALA A 94 11.54 -29.20 3.74
CA ALA A 94 12.20 -30.34 3.10
C ALA A 94 12.79 -30.06 1.69
N ASP A 95 12.44 -28.94 1.06
CA ASP A 95 12.89 -28.57 -0.30
C ASP A 95 14.01 -27.51 -0.32
N GLY A 96 14.70 -27.28 0.79
CA GLY A 96 15.68 -26.19 0.91
C GLY A 96 15.06 -24.79 0.84
N LYS A 97 13.73 -24.71 0.99
CA LYS A 97 12.96 -23.48 1.17
C LYS A 97 12.92 -23.12 2.64
N ARG A 98 12.81 -21.84 2.95
CA ARG A 98 12.62 -21.35 4.32
C ARG A 98 11.25 -20.71 4.47
N THR A 99 10.64 -20.89 5.64
CA THR A 99 9.45 -20.18 6.07
C THR A 99 9.76 -19.33 7.29
N CYS A 100 9.09 -18.19 7.40
CA CYS A 100 9.10 -17.33 8.56
C CYS A 100 7.76 -17.49 9.26
N VAL A 101 7.79 -17.88 10.53
CA VAL A 101 6.57 -18.08 11.31
C VAL A 101 6.68 -17.23 12.55
N SER A 102 5.60 -16.52 12.87
CA SER A 102 5.55 -15.73 14.09
C SER A 102 5.92 -16.59 15.30
N LYS A 103 6.74 -16.00 16.18
CA LYS A 103 7.00 -16.52 17.53
C LYS A 103 5.73 -16.67 18.37
N GLY A 104 4.59 -16.13 17.87
CA GLY A 104 3.25 -16.20 18.44
C GLY A 104 2.86 -17.57 18.98
N GLY A 105 3.06 -17.71 20.27
CA GLY A 105 2.63 -18.80 21.14
C GLY A 105 2.55 -18.25 22.57
N PHE A 106 1.83 -18.95 23.44
CA PHE A 106 1.76 -18.59 24.87
C PHE A 106 3.09 -18.86 25.58
N LYS A 107 4.00 -19.63 24.96
CA LYS A 107 5.31 -19.99 25.50
C LYS A 107 6.43 -19.95 24.44
N PRO A 108 7.67 -19.61 24.84
CA PRO A 108 8.84 -19.73 23.96
C PRO A 108 8.96 -21.15 23.37
N GLY A 109 9.28 -21.25 22.08
CA GLY A 109 9.48 -22.55 21.40
C GLY A 109 8.20 -23.32 21.05
N GLU A 110 7.02 -22.77 21.34
CA GLU A 110 5.74 -23.42 20.99
C GLU A 110 5.57 -23.55 19.47
N THR A 111 5.93 -22.53 18.71
CA THR A 111 5.89 -22.54 17.24
C THR A 111 6.77 -23.65 16.67
N ALA A 112 8.02 -23.78 17.16
CA ALA A 112 8.93 -24.85 16.75
C ALA A 112 8.34 -26.24 17.04
N ARG A 113 7.71 -26.42 18.22
CA ARG A 113 7.02 -27.68 18.56
C ARG A 113 5.87 -27.98 17.61
N LYS A 114 5.03 -26.99 17.29
CA LYS A 114 3.90 -27.17 16.37
C LYS A 114 4.37 -27.54 14.96
N ILE A 115 5.44 -26.89 14.47
CA ILE A 115 6.03 -27.22 13.18
C ILE A 115 6.56 -28.67 13.16
N GLU A 116 7.21 -29.10 14.24
CA GLU A 116 7.71 -30.46 14.35
C GLU A 116 6.59 -31.51 14.39
N LEU A 117 5.51 -31.22 15.12
CA LEU A 117 4.31 -32.05 15.09
C LEU A 117 3.67 -32.09 13.69
N ALA A 118 3.64 -30.96 12.99
CA ALA A 118 3.11 -30.85 11.62
C ALA A 118 3.89 -31.76 10.66
N ARG A 119 5.23 -31.72 10.73
CA ARG A 119 6.10 -32.59 9.92
C ARG A 119 5.85 -34.07 10.16
N LYS A 120 5.47 -34.43 11.38
CA LYS A 120 5.13 -35.82 11.77
C LYS A 120 3.68 -36.18 11.47
N GLY A 121 2.84 -35.25 11.01
CA GLY A 121 1.41 -35.45 10.83
C GLY A 121 0.63 -35.62 12.14
N LEU A 122 1.10 -34.99 13.22
CA LEU A 122 0.59 -35.14 14.60
C LEU A 122 0.00 -33.83 15.17
N LEU A 123 -0.45 -32.92 14.31
CA LEU A 123 -1.10 -31.67 14.70
C LEU A 123 -2.59 -31.86 15.01
#